data_AF-A0A1F8RPM5-F1
#
_entry.id   AF-A0A1F8RPM5-F1
#
_cell.length_a   1.000
_cell.length_b   1.000
_cell.length_c   1.000
_cell.angle_alpha   90.00
_cell.angle_beta   90.00
_cell.angle_gamma   90.00
#
_symmetry.space_group_name_H-M   'P 1'
#
loop_
_entity.id
_entity.type
_entity.pdbx_description
1 polymer ?
#
loop_
_entity_poly.entity_id
_entity_poly.type
_entity_poly.pdbx_seq_one_letter_code
_entity_poly.pdbx_strand_id
1 'polypeptide(L)' 'MSAEEARSTGRRLGLDWATTDLEQFRRGLEVELEHGARDPQTNVTDDDLILTGKIAWAHLKEIRDYYTRLDQLEAKAQA' A
#
# COMPACT_ATOMS: atom_id res chain seq x y z
N MET A 1 8.00 3.16 5.68
CA MET A 1 8.73 1.93 6.08
C MET A 1 9.96 1.73 5.19
N SER A 2 10.83 0.75 5.49
CA SER A 2 11.97 0.45 4.61
C SER A 2 11.57 -0.40 3.38
N ALA A 3 12.31 -0.29 2.28
CA ALA A 3 12.09 -1.13 1.09
C ALA A 3 12.28 -2.64 1.38
N GLU A 4 13.17 -2.98 2.31
CA GLU A 4 13.38 -4.38 2.72
C GLU A 4 12.18 -4.95 3.47
N GLU A 5 11.58 -4.16 4.36
CA GLU A 5 10.39 -4.53 5.12
C GLU A 5 9.19 -4.74 4.19
N ALA A 6 8.95 -3.81 3.27
CA ALA A 6 7.93 -3.96 2.23
C ALA A 6 8.16 -5.22 1.37
N ARG A 7 9.41 -5.47 0.95
CA ARG A 7 9.77 -6.68 0.19
C ARG A 7 9.59 -7.95 1.02
N SER A 8 9.83 -7.91 2.33
CA SER A 8 9.60 -9.04 3.25
C SER A 8 8.10 -9.36 3.38
N THR A 9 7.27 -8.33 3.60
CA THR A 9 5.81 -8.45 3.66
C THR A 9 5.25 -8.98 2.34
N GLY A 10 5.68 -8.44 1.20
CA GLY A 10 5.25 -8.91 -0.11
C GLY A 10 5.67 -10.37 -0.39
N ARG A 11 6.85 -10.80 0.07
CA ARG A 11 7.26 -12.21 0.01
C ARG A 11 6.34 -13.12 0.82
N ARG A 12 5.95 -12.72 2.03
CA ARG A 12 5.01 -13.48 2.88
C ARG A 12 3.61 -13.58 2.25
N LEU A 13 3.22 -12.58 1.47
CA LEU A 13 1.95 -12.54 0.74
C LEU A 13 1.99 -13.28 -0.61
N GLY A 14 3.18 -13.69 -1.07
CA GLY A 14 3.35 -14.37 -2.36
C GLY A 14 3.29 -13.44 -3.57
N LEU A 15 3.67 -12.16 -3.42
CA LEU A 15 3.76 -11.23 -4.54
C LEU A 15 4.82 -11.69 -5.56
N ASP A 16 4.45 -11.59 -6.83
CA ASP A 16 5.37 -11.74 -7.94
C ASP A 16 5.98 -10.39 -8.31
N TRP A 17 7.27 -10.23 -8.00
CA TRP A 17 8.03 -9.02 -8.30
C TRP A 17 8.36 -8.83 -9.78
N ALA A 18 8.12 -9.84 -10.64
CA ALA A 18 8.22 -9.65 -12.09
C ALA A 18 7.03 -8.83 -12.63
N THR A 19 5.93 -8.78 -11.89
CA THR A 19 4.69 -8.11 -12.31
C THR A 19 4.27 -6.97 -11.37
N THR A 20 4.77 -6.96 -10.14
CA THR A 20 4.48 -5.95 -9.12
C THR A 20 5.71 -5.09 -8.86
N ASP A 21 5.55 -3.77 -8.99
CA ASP A 21 6.58 -2.81 -8.61
C ASP A 21 6.69 -2.70 -7.08
N LEU A 22 7.91 -2.84 -6.56
CA LEU A 22 8.18 -2.73 -5.12
C LEU A 22 7.84 -1.35 -4.57
N GLU A 23 8.09 -0.28 -5.30
CA GLU A 23 7.84 1.08 -4.81
C GLU A 23 6.34 1.39 -4.78
N GLN A 24 5.57 0.85 -5.72
CA GLN A 24 4.11 0.92 -5.67
C GLN A 24 3.56 0.18 -4.44
N PHE A 25 4.08 -1.03 -4.17
CA PHE A 25 3.64 -1.80 -3.01
C PHE A 25 4.05 -1.14 -1.68
N ARG A 26 5.29 -0.63 -1.60
CA ARG A 26 5.78 0.09 -0.42
C ARG A 26 4.96 1.35 -0.17
N ARG A 27 4.71 2.17 -1.20
CA ARG A 27 3.88 3.36 -1.08
C ARG A 27 2.47 2.99 -0.62
N GLY A 28 1.92 1.90 -1.14
CA GLY A 28 0.61 1.42 -0.73
C GLY A 28 0.52 1.02 0.72
N LEU A 29 1.49 0.25 1.21
CA LEU A 29 1.56 -0.07 2.63
C LEU A 29 1.67 1.20 3.51
N GLU A 30 2.40 2.23 3.06
CA GLU A 30 2.49 3.51 3.80
C GLU A 30 1.15 4.25 3.86
N VAL A 31 0.44 4.32 2.74
CA VAL A 31 -0.89 4.93 2.65
C VAL A 31 -1.90 4.21 3.55
N GLU A 32 -2.00 2.89 3.44
CA GLU A 32 -3.01 2.15 4.21
C GLU A 32 -2.72 2.13 5.72
N LEU A 33 -1.44 2.15 6.13
CA LEU A 33 -1.07 2.36 7.54
C LEU A 33 -1.45 3.76 8.02
N GLU A 34 -1.20 4.79 7.22
CA GLU A 34 -1.59 6.16 7.55
C GLU A 34 -3.10 6.30 7.74
N HIS A 35 -3.90 5.70 6.85
CA HIS A 35 -5.37 5.66 6.99
C HIS A 35 -5.81 5.03 8.31
N GLY A 36 -5.24 3.87 8.67
CA GLY A 36 -5.57 3.18 9.93
C GLY A 36 -5.19 3.99 11.17
N ALA A 37 -4.02 4.62 11.15
CA ALA A 37 -3.53 5.43 12.27
C ALA A 37 -4.30 6.76 12.44
N ARG A 38 -4.71 7.38 11.33
CA ARG A 38 -5.37 8.70 11.32
C ARG A 38 -6.86 8.61 11.60
N ASP A 39 -7.54 7.60 11.06
CA ASP A 39 -9.00 7.50 11.05
C ASP A 39 -9.46 6.18 11.69
N PRO A 40 -9.63 6.12 13.03
CA PRO A 40 -10.00 4.88 13.74
C PRO A 40 -11.30 4.24 13.27
N GLN A 41 -12.22 5.03 12.69
CA GLN A 41 -13.48 4.51 12.13
C GLN A 41 -13.26 3.61 10.90
N THR A 42 -12.16 3.82 10.18
CA THR A 42 -11.79 3.06 8.97
C THR A 42 -10.54 2.21 9.18
N ASN A 43 -10.03 2.11 10.42
CA ASN A 43 -8.94 1.21 10.74
C ASN A 43 -9.43 -0.24 10.76
N VAL A 44 -9.17 -0.94 9.66
CA VAL A 44 -9.57 -2.35 9.48
C VAL A 44 -8.41 -3.33 9.62
N THR A 45 -7.18 -2.84 9.85
CA THR A 45 -5.96 -3.66 9.85
C THR A 45 -5.22 -3.66 11.19
N ASP A 46 -5.44 -2.63 12.02
CA ASP A 46 -4.76 -2.46 13.32
C ASP A 46 -3.24 -2.64 13.23
N ASP A 47 -2.63 -1.98 12.24
CA ASP A 47 -1.20 -2.04 11.90
C ASP A 47 -0.66 -3.45 11.53
N ASP A 48 -1.53 -4.45 11.33
CA ASP A 48 -1.12 -5.76 10.81
C ASP A 48 -0.64 -5.63 9.36
N LEU A 49 0.69 -5.64 9.18
CA LEU A 49 1.34 -5.49 7.89
C LEU A 49 0.88 -6.51 6.82
N ILE A 50 0.41 -7.69 7.21
CA ILE A 50 -0.08 -8.69 6.27
C ILE A 50 -1.50 -8.34 5.81
N LEU A 51 -2.37 -7.88 6.70
CA LEU A 51 -3.69 -7.38 6.33
C LEU A 51 -3.60 -6.10 5.51
N THR A 52 -2.79 -5.14 5.93
CA THR A 52 -2.48 -3.90 5.19
C THR A 52 -1.95 -4.20 3.80
N GLY A 53 -0.99 -5.13 3.70
CA GLY A 53 -0.42 -5.52 2.41
C GLY A 53 -1.43 -6.18 1.46
N LYS A 54 -2.45 -6.88 1.97
CA LYS A 54 -3.51 -7.43 1.12
C LYS A 54 -4.36 -6.35 0.47
N ILE A 55 -4.65 -5.26 1.19
CA ILE A 55 -5.39 -4.11 0.65
C ILE A 55 -4.55 -3.44 -0.44
N ALA A 56 -3.29 -3.12 -0.13
CA ALA A 56 -2.40 -2.52 -1.12
C ALA A 56 -2.21 -3.39 -2.36
N TRP A 57 -2.08 -4.70 -2.17
CA TRP A 57 -1.96 -5.62 -3.29
C TRP A 57 -3.24 -5.75 -4.11
N ALA A 58 -4.43 -5.66 -3.50
CA ALA A 58 -5.69 -5.67 -4.21
C ALA A 58 -5.78 -4.50 -5.20
N HIS A 59 -5.40 -3.29 -4.78
CA HIS A 59 -5.34 -2.13 -5.68
C HIS A 59 -4.34 -2.30 -6.83
N LEU A 60 -3.16 -2.86 -6.56
CA LEU A 60 -2.15 -3.12 -7.59
C LEU A 60 -2.54 -4.22 -8.58
N LYS A 61 -3.45 -5.13 -8.20
CA LYS A 61 -4.05 -6.11 -9.12
C LYS A 61 -5.00 -5.44 -10.12
N GLU A 62 -5.65 -4.34 -9.74
CA GLU A 62 -6.57 -3.60 -10.60
C GLU A 62 -5.82 -2.59 -11.47
N ILE A 63 -4.91 -1.83 -10.87
CA ILE A 63 -4.17 -0.75 -11.51
C ILE A 63 -2.71 -0.79 -11.02
N ARG A 64 -1.77 -1.11 -11.92
CA ARG A 64 -0.36 -1.34 -11.55
C ARG A 64 0.34 -0.13 -10.93
N ASP A 65 -0.10 1.08 -11.28
CA ASP A 65 0.43 2.37 -10.82
C ASP A 65 -0.56 3.11 -9.89
N TYR A 66 -1.45 2.36 -9.21
CA TYR A 66 -2.54 2.90 -8.40
C TYR A 66 -2.08 4.01 -7.43
N TYR A 67 -1.02 3.75 -6.68
CA TYR A 67 -0.58 4.66 -5.62
C TYR A 67 0.06 5.93 -6.15
N THR A 68 0.75 5.87 -7.31
CA THR A 68 1.19 7.09 -7.99
C THR A 68 0.01 7.94 -8.47
N ARG A 69 -1.07 7.31 -8.94
CA ARG A 69 -2.28 8.05 -9.34
C ARG A 69 -3.01 8.65 -8.15
N LEU A 70 -3.05 7.93 -7.03
CA LEU A 70 -3.60 8.42 -5.77
C LEU A 70 -2.85 9.68 -5.31
N ASP A 71 -1.52 9.62 -5.23
CA ASP A 71 -0.68 10.76 -4.84
C ASP A 71 -0.97 12.00 -5.72
N GLN A 72 -1.13 11.82 -7.03
CA GLN A 72 -1.49 12.91 -7.95
C GLN A 72 -2.90 13.45 -7.74
N LEU A 73 -3.85 12.60 -7.39
CA LEU A 73 -5.24 12.99 -7.12
C LEU A 73 -5.32 13.80 -5.82
N GLU A 74 -4.65 13.35 -4.76
CA GLU A 74 -4.60 14.02 -3.47
C GLU A 74 -3.88 15.37 -3.55
N ALA A 75 -2.75 15.44 -4.25
CA ALA A 75 -2.03 16.70 -4.48
C ALA A 75 -2.91 17.73 -5.20
N LYS A 76 -3.75 17.31 -6.15
CA LYS A 76 -4.72 18.20 -6.82
C LYS A 76 -5.86 18.64 -5.91
N ALA A 77 -6.28 17.79 -4.96
CA ALA A 77 -7.35 18.12 -4.03
C ALA A 77 -6.89 19.09 -2.91
N GLN A 78 -5.59 19.12 -2.61
CA GLN A 78 -4.99 20.00 -1.60
C GLN A 78 -4.47 21.34 -2.16
N ALA A 79 -4.49 21.52 -3.48
CA ALA A 79 -4.07 22.75 -4.18
C ALA A 79 -5.23 23.76 -4.29
#